data_AF-A0A7S2IZI5-F1
#
_entry.id   AF-A0A7S2IZI5-F1
#
_cell.length_a   1.000
_cell.length_b   1.000
_cell.length_c   1.000
_cell.angle_alpha   90.00
_cell.angle_beta   90.00
_cell.angle_gamma   90.00
#
_symmetry.space_group_name_H-M   'P 1'
#
loop_
_entity.id
_entity.type
_entity.pdbx_description
1 polymer ?
#
loop_
_entity_poly.entity_id
_entity_poly.type
_entity_poly.pdbx_seq_one_letter_code
_entity_poly.pdbx_strand_id
1 'polypeptide(L)'
;MSSSAQAPTGHPLGGAAEGRLRWAVNNAEWKPKGEYNGSEFQFLLSLIREPLEREAIDKFVRFVDQKRAVLSRLLVRRACAAVLGFSNYKEIEIARTKGKKPFLRKPRPRDDRPDLCNFNFNVSHEGEWVVLASEPLCLCGVDVAAPHDRRPGGKEFDVFETFKEQLTDMEWRTVEREAVSAMAKRMTKDTGKNKHMPGRGAGHMLPACMMDGQDPMSLFGNSEEENGNRPTTRPLNQPVGYQAFQRFWSAKEAFVKARG
;
A
#
# COMPACT_ATOMS: atom_id res chain seq x y z
N MET A 1 2.07 -14.11 18.81
CA MET A 1 1.09 -13.04 18.55
C MET A 1 1.33 -12.47 17.16
N SER A 2 0.31 -12.41 16.30
CA SER A 2 0.41 -11.86 14.95
C SER A 2 0.17 -10.35 15.06
N SER A 3 1.22 -9.55 14.89
CA SER A 3 1.06 -8.10 14.81
C SER A 3 0.54 -7.75 13.42
N SER A 4 -0.78 -7.82 13.23
CA SER A 4 -1.42 -6.97 12.24
C SER A 4 -1.12 -5.53 12.65
N ALA A 5 -0.26 -4.84 11.90
CA ALA A 5 -0.06 -3.42 12.10
C ALA A 5 -1.41 -2.72 11.89
N GLN A 6 -2.09 -2.39 12.98
CA GLN A 6 -3.23 -1.50 12.96
C GLN A 6 -2.72 -0.17 12.41
N ALA A 7 -3.31 0.32 11.33
CA ALA A 7 -3.01 1.65 10.81
C ALA A 7 -3.19 2.65 11.96
N PRO A 8 -2.25 3.58 12.21
CA PRO A 8 -2.37 4.52 13.30
C PRO A 8 -3.68 5.30 13.11
N THR A 9 -4.60 5.17 14.07
CA THR A 9 -5.92 5.80 14.09
C THR A 9 -5.83 7.29 14.46
N GLY A 10 -4.89 8.01 13.84
CA GLY A 10 -4.74 9.45 13.98
C GLY A 10 -5.69 10.18 13.03
N HIS A 11 -6.09 11.39 13.40
CA HIS A 11 -6.78 12.29 12.46
C HIS A 11 -5.94 12.42 11.17
N PRO A 12 -6.52 12.32 9.96
CA PRO A 12 -5.74 12.36 8.72
C PRO A 12 -4.90 13.63 8.55
N LEU A 13 -5.25 14.73 9.22
CA LEU A 13 -4.48 15.98 9.23
C LEU A 13 -3.63 16.16 10.51
N GLY A 14 -3.56 15.16 11.38
CA GLY A 14 -2.61 15.16 12.50
C GLY A 14 -1.19 15.26 11.94
N GLY A 15 -0.42 16.25 12.37
CA GLY A 15 0.90 16.56 11.81
C GLY A 15 0.90 17.66 10.74
N ALA A 16 -0.25 18.12 10.25
CA ALA A 16 -0.31 19.17 9.23
C ALA A 16 0.27 20.50 9.75
N ALA A 17 -0.06 20.88 10.99
CA ALA A 17 0.46 22.10 11.60
C ALA A 17 2.00 22.07 11.66
N GLU A 18 2.61 20.91 11.92
CA GLU A 18 4.06 20.70 12.01
C GLU A 18 4.71 20.37 10.66
N GLY A 19 3.96 20.35 9.55
CA GLY A 19 4.48 19.97 8.23
C GLY A 19 4.86 18.48 8.09
N ARG A 20 4.42 17.61 9.01
CA ARG A 20 4.77 16.19 9.08
C ARG A 20 3.57 15.30 8.79
N LEU A 21 3.37 14.97 7.53
CA LEU A 21 2.30 14.08 7.09
C LEU A 21 2.87 12.70 6.71
N ARG A 22 2.12 11.64 7.05
CA ARG A 22 2.41 10.25 6.69
C ARG A 22 1.11 9.61 6.22
N TRP A 23 0.89 9.62 4.90
CA TRP A 23 -0.35 9.13 4.31
C TRP A 23 -0.11 7.87 3.50
N ALA A 24 -1.08 6.97 3.57
CA ALA A 24 -1.17 5.79 2.74
C ALA A 24 -2.63 5.66 2.30
N VAL A 25 -2.84 5.56 0.98
CA VAL A 25 -4.16 5.36 0.39
C VAL A 25 -4.18 4.02 -0.31
N ASN A 26 -5.16 3.19 0.05
CA ASN A 26 -5.42 1.94 -0.64
C ASN A 26 -6.17 2.22 -1.96
N ASN A 27 -5.44 2.19 -3.06
CA ASN A 27 -5.96 2.35 -4.41
C ASN A 27 -6.94 1.25 -4.79
N ALA A 28 -6.85 0.03 -4.23
CA ALA A 28 -7.75 -1.07 -4.57
C ALA A 28 -9.16 -0.89 -3.97
N GLU A 29 -9.27 -0.20 -2.84
CA GLU A 29 -10.55 0.07 -2.17
C GLU A 29 -11.35 1.20 -2.83
N TRP A 30 -10.67 2.15 -3.47
CA TRP A 30 -11.34 3.20 -4.23
C TRP A 30 -11.94 2.63 -5.53
N LYS A 31 -13.27 2.54 -5.63
CA LYS A 31 -13.97 1.97 -6.80
C LYS A 31 -14.93 3.00 -7.41
N PRO A 32 -14.42 4.02 -8.14
CA PRO A 32 -15.27 5.06 -8.70
C PRO A 32 -16.21 4.49 -9.78
N LYS A 33 -17.51 4.79 -9.67
CA LYS A 33 -18.52 4.31 -10.63
C LYS A 33 -18.29 4.93 -12.00
N GLY A 34 -18.30 4.10 -13.05
CA GLY A 34 -18.07 4.54 -14.43
C GLY A 34 -16.58 4.73 -14.79
N GLU A 35 -15.67 4.36 -13.88
CA GLU A 35 -14.22 4.41 -14.07
C GLU A 35 -13.75 5.77 -14.58
N TYR A 36 -12.96 5.79 -15.67
CA TYR A 36 -12.42 7.01 -16.25
C TYR A 36 -13.52 8.02 -16.63
N ASN A 37 -14.64 7.55 -17.20
CA ASN A 37 -15.75 8.42 -17.60
C ASN A 37 -16.73 8.73 -16.45
N GLY A 38 -16.46 8.19 -15.25
CA GLY A 38 -17.25 8.42 -14.06
C GLY A 38 -17.15 9.85 -13.55
N SER A 39 -18.26 10.41 -13.05
CA SER A 39 -18.32 11.78 -12.52
C SER A 39 -17.34 12.00 -11.37
N GLU A 40 -17.18 11.01 -10.48
CA GLU A 40 -16.23 11.08 -9.36
C GLU A 40 -14.77 11.17 -9.85
N PHE A 41 -14.38 10.30 -10.79
CA PHE A 41 -13.01 10.31 -11.32
C PHE A 41 -12.73 11.61 -12.09
N GLN A 42 -13.66 12.04 -12.94
CA GLN A 42 -13.54 13.29 -13.70
C GLN A 42 -13.50 14.52 -12.78
N PHE A 43 -14.29 14.52 -11.71
CA PHE A 43 -14.20 15.56 -10.67
C PHE A 43 -12.80 15.60 -10.04
N LEU A 44 -12.28 14.46 -9.59
CA LEU A 44 -10.94 14.38 -9.00
C LEU A 44 -9.83 14.77 -9.99
N LEU A 45 -9.94 14.35 -11.25
CA LEU A 45 -9.04 14.75 -12.32
C LEU A 45 -9.06 16.27 -12.55
N SER A 46 -10.24 16.90 -12.47
CA SER A 46 -10.40 18.35 -12.65
C SER A 46 -9.74 19.21 -11.56
N LEU A 47 -9.48 18.62 -10.39
CA LEU A 47 -8.74 19.28 -9.31
C LEU A 47 -7.23 19.43 -9.62
N ILE A 48 -6.74 18.77 -10.68
CA ILE A 48 -5.40 18.94 -11.23
C ILE A 48 -5.47 20.02 -12.31
N ARG A 49 -5.04 21.23 -11.98
CA ARG A 49 -5.22 22.42 -12.82
C ARG A 49 -4.37 22.36 -14.09
N GLU A 50 -3.17 21.82 -13.97
CA GLU A 50 -2.16 21.79 -15.01
C GLU A 50 -2.57 20.80 -16.13
N PRO A 51 -2.86 21.27 -17.36
CA PRO A 51 -3.32 20.41 -18.45
C PRO A 51 -2.32 19.29 -18.77
N LEU A 52 -1.02 19.62 -18.80
CA LEU A 52 0.05 18.65 -19.03
C LEU A 52 0.08 17.52 -17.99
N GLU A 53 -0.31 17.79 -16.74
CA GLU A 53 -0.39 16.75 -15.71
C GLU A 53 -1.59 15.83 -15.92
N ARG A 54 -2.72 16.37 -16.42
CA ARG A 54 -3.91 15.58 -16.78
C ARG A 54 -3.64 14.73 -18.01
N GLU A 55 -3.08 15.31 -19.07
CA GLU A 55 -2.67 14.58 -20.28
C GLU A 55 -1.67 13.46 -19.97
N ALA A 56 -0.77 13.65 -19.00
CA ALA A 56 0.14 12.61 -18.56
C ALA A 56 -0.57 11.43 -17.87
N ILE A 57 -1.72 11.67 -17.23
CA ILE A 57 -2.56 10.63 -16.65
C ILE A 57 -3.28 9.87 -17.75
N ASP A 58 -3.80 10.57 -18.76
CA ASP A 58 -4.56 9.97 -19.87
C ASP A 58 -3.72 9.00 -20.70
N LYS A 59 -2.40 9.16 -20.70
CA LYS A 59 -1.44 8.26 -21.37
C LYS A 59 -1.32 6.87 -20.71
N PHE A 60 -1.77 6.70 -19.47
CA PHE A 60 -1.75 5.37 -18.85
C PHE A 60 -2.81 4.47 -19.46
N VAL A 61 -2.40 3.30 -19.94
CA VAL A 61 -3.29 2.31 -20.59
C VAL A 61 -4.24 1.66 -19.59
N ARG A 62 -3.76 1.37 -18.37
CA ARG A 62 -4.55 0.68 -17.36
C ARG A 62 -5.21 1.69 -16.42
N PHE A 63 -6.51 1.51 -16.19
CA PHE A 63 -7.26 2.37 -15.26
C PHE A 63 -6.67 2.37 -13.84
N VAL A 64 -6.09 1.25 -13.39
CA VAL A 64 -5.41 1.18 -12.10
C VAL A 64 -4.20 2.12 -12.01
N ASP A 65 -3.47 2.31 -13.11
CA ASP A 65 -2.35 3.26 -13.20
C ASP A 65 -2.85 4.71 -13.25
N GLN A 66 -3.93 4.96 -14.01
CA GLN A 66 -4.60 6.26 -14.03
C GLN A 66 -5.05 6.67 -12.62
N LYS A 67 -5.66 5.75 -11.86
CA LYS A 67 -6.05 6.00 -10.46
C LYS A 67 -4.84 6.31 -9.56
N ARG A 68 -3.78 5.50 -9.60
CA ARG A 68 -2.54 5.78 -8.85
C ARG A 68 -1.98 7.15 -9.20
N ALA A 69 -2.00 7.50 -10.48
CA ALA A 69 -1.50 8.76 -11.00
C ALA A 69 -2.31 9.96 -10.50
N VAL A 70 -3.65 9.88 -10.48
CA VAL A 70 -4.53 10.90 -9.89
C VAL A 70 -4.30 11.01 -8.39
N LEU A 71 -4.34 9.89 -7.64
CA LEU A 71 -4.13 9.88 -6.19
C LEU A 71 -2.79 10.51 -5.81
N SER A 72 -1.71 10.15 -6.50
CA SER A 72 -0.37 10.70 -6.25
C SER A 72 -0.35 12.22 -6.35
N ARG A 73 -0.98 12.79 -7.39
CA ARG A 73 -1.03 14.24 -7.64
C ARG A 73 -1.95 14.98 -6.67
N LEU A 74 -3.05 14.35 -6.27
CA LEU A 74 -3.98 14.93 -5.31
C LEU A 74 -3.47 14.87 -3.87
N LEU A 75 -2.77 13.80 -3.48
CA LEU A 75 -2.13 13.71 -2.17
C LEU A 75 -1.12 14.83 -1.97
N VAL A 76 -0.29 15.11 -2.99
CA VAL A 76 0.66 16.23 -2.94
C VAL A 76 -0.06 17.57 -2.76
N ARG A 77 -1.11 17.85 -3.54
CA ARG A 77 -1.89 19.09 -3.41
C ARG A 77 -2.56 19.20 -2.05
N ARG A 78 -3.16 18.10 -1.58
CA ARG A 78 -3.82 18.04 -0.28
C ARG A 78 -2.84 18.24 0.88
N ALA A 79 -1.63 17.68 0.79
CA ALA A 79 -0.59 17.88 1.79
C ALA A 79 -0.15 19.34 1.86
N CYS A 80 0.11 19.97 0.70
CA CYS A 80 0.46 21.39 0.64
C CYS A 80 -0.67 22.27 1.18
N ALA A 81 -1.93 21.99 0.82
CA ALA A 81 -3.10 22.72 1.31
C ALA A 81 -3.23 22.63 2.82
N ALA A 82 -3.11 21.41 3.37
CA ALA A 82 -3.26 21.16 4.79
C ALA A 82 -2.16 21.85 5.60
N VAL A 83 -0.89 21.74 5.18
CA VAL A 83 0.25 22.33 5.90
C VAL A 83 0.24 23.86 5.86
N LEU A 84 -0.19 24.44 4.73
CA LEU A 84 -0.22 25.88 4.55
C LEU A 84 -1.56 26.54 4.94
N GLY A 85 -2.53 25.75 5.44
CA GLY A 85 -3.81 26.25 5.91
C GLY A 85 -4.78 26.70 4.82
N PHE A 86 -4.67 26.17 3.59
CA PHE A 86 -5.60 26.47 2.50
C PHE A 86 -6.81 25.53 2.50
N SER A 87 -7.99 26.11 2.26
CA SER A 87 -9.25 25.37 2.10
C SER A 87 -9.44 24.77 0.70
N ASN A 88 -8.65 25.20 -0.28
CA ASN A 88 -8.73 24.77 -1.68
C ASN A 88 -7.35 24.75 -2.36
N TYR A 89 -7.29 24.30 -3.61
CA TYR A 89 -6.03 24.12 -4.35
C TYR A 89 -5.69 25.26 -5.32
N LYS A 90 -6.42 26.39 -5.30
CA LYS A 90 -6.21 27.47 -6.28
C LYS A 90 -4.81 28.06 -6.19
N GLU A 91 -4.30 28.27 -4.99
CA GLU A 91 -2.97 28.87 -4.79
C GLU A 91 -1.83 27.86 -4.98
N ILE A 92 -2.13 26.56 -5.03
CA ILE A 92 -1.13 25.50 -4.99
C ILE A 92 -0.63 25.21 -6.40
N GLU A 93 0.66 25.40 -6.57
CA GLU A 93 1.35 25.22 -7.83
C GLU A 93 2.47 24.20 -7.65
N ILE A 94 2.32 23.05 -8.31
CA ILE A 94 3.27 21.95 -8.22
C ILE A 94 4.11 21.94 -9.48
N ALA A 95 5.43 22.06 -9.32
CA ALA A 95 6.38 21.91 -10.40
C ALA A 95 7.15 20.59 -10.27
N ARG A 96 7.96 20.26 -11.28
CA ARG A 96 8.82 19.07 -11.28
C ARG A 96 10.26 19.45 -11.52
N THR A 97 11.17 18.74 -10.84
CA THR A 97 12.62 18.84 -11.12
C THR A 97 12.94 18.23 -12.48
N LYS A 98 14.20 18.37 -12.96
CA LYS A 98 14.68 17.66 -14.15
C LYS A 98 14.50 16.14 -14.04
N GLY A 99 14.67 15.59 -12.83
CA GLY A 99 14.40 14.19 -12.47
C GLY A 99 12.91 13.86 -12.26
N LYS A 100 11.99 14.74 -12.68
CA LYS A 100 10.53 14.59 -12.56
C LYS A 100 9.96 14.54 -11.13
N LYS A 101 10.79 14.74 -10.09
CA LYS A 101 10.34 14.80 -8.69
C LYS A 101 9.42 16.01 -8.49
N PRO A 102 8.18 15.84 -8.00
CA PRO A 102 7.30 16.98 -7.74
C PRO A 102 7.78 17.78 -6.54
N PHE A 103 7.63 19.11 -6.59
CA PHE A 103 7.88 20.03 -5.48
C PHE A 103 6.88 21.18 -5.49
N LEU A 104 6.65 21.78 -4.33
CA LEU A 104 5.81 22.98 -4.21
C LEU A 104 6.55 24.18 -4.79
N ARG A 105 6.09 24.72 -5.92
CA ARG A 105 6.65 25.95 -6.51
C ARG A 105 6.08 27.18 -5.81
N LYS A 106 4.76 27.21 -5.61
CA LYS A 106 4.03 28.28 -4.91
C LYS A 106 2.79 27.74 -4.19
N PRO A 107 2.36 28.37 -3.08
CA PRO A 107 3.05 29.46 -2.40
C PRO A 107 4.17 28.90 -1.51
N ARG A 108 5.13 29.76 -1.12
CA ARG A 108 6.09 29.40 -0.08
C ARG A 108 5.42 29.49 1.30
N PRO A 109 5.90 28.75 2.30
CA PRO A 109 5.54 28.97 3.69
C PRO A 109 5.64 30.46 4.05
N ARG A 110 4.71 30.94 4.87
CA ARG A 110 4.65 32.34 5.31
C ARG A 110 5.88 32.67 6.17
N ASP A 111 6.29 33.94 6.17
CA ASP A 111 7.49 34.38 6.90
C ASP A 111 7.38 34.18 8.43
N ASP A 112 6.16 34.12 8.96
CA ASP A 112 5.85 33.82 10.36
C ASP A 112 5.91 32.32 10.71
N ARG A 113 6.26 31.46 9.75
CA ARG A 113 6.42 30.00 9.89
C ARG A 113 7.84 29.54 9.54
N PRO A 114 8.87 30.00 10.29
CA PRO A 114 10.26 29.58 10.06
C PRO A 114 10.46 28.08 10.30
N ASP A 115 9.59 27.46 11.10
CA ASP A 115 9.57 26.02 11.32
C ASP A 115 9.26 25.22 10.05
N LEU A 116 8.65 25.83 9.02
CA LEU A 116 8.35 25.23 7.73
C LEU A 116 9.30 25.68 6.61
N CYS A 117 10.41 26.36 6.91
CA CYS A 117 11.21 27.06 5.91
C CYS A 117 11.77 26.18 4.78
N ASN A 118 11.89 24.86 5.00
CA ASN A 118 12.26 23.88 3.99
C ASN A 118 11.19 22.78 3.84
N PHE A 119 9.92 23.17 3.90
CA PHE A 119 8.81 22.24 3.71
C PHE A 119 8.95 21.51 2.37
N ASN A 120 9.03 20.19 2.45
CA ASN A 120 9.16 19.32 1.29
C ASN A 120 8.37 18.03 1.50
N PHE A 121 8.16 17.31 0.40
CA PHE A 121 7.42 16.06 0.40
C PHE A 121 7.99 15.10 -0.63
N ASN A 122 7.62 13.83 -0.46
CA ASN A 122 7.83 12.80 -1.45
C ASN A 122 6.61 11.87 -1.51
N VAL A 123 6.37 11.31 -2.69
CA VAL A 123 5.25 10.42 -2.97
C VAL A 123 5.78 9.19 -3.69
N SER A 124 5.28 8.01 -3.35
CA SER A 124 5.58 6.75 -4.03
C SER A 124 4.30 5.95 -4.24
N HIS A 125 4.32 5.03 -5.20
CA HIS A 125 3.21 4.12 -5.45
C HIS A 125 3.71 2.79 -6.02
N GLU A 126 3.21 1.69 -5.49
CA GLU A 126 3.42 0.35 -6.06
C GLU A 126 2.27 -0.55 -5.60
N GLY A 127 1.83 -1.44 -6.49
CA GLY A 127 0.69 -2.32 -6.23
C GLY A 127 -0.56 -1.53 -5.84
N GLU A 128 -1.09 -1.80 -4.66
CA GLU A 128 -2.36 -1.25 -4.18
C GLU A 128 -2.17 0.08 -3.43
N TRP A 129 -0.95 0.54 -3.20
CA TRP A 129 -0.70 1.67 -2.30
C TRP A 129 -0.16 2.89 -3.04
N VAL A 130 -0.66 4.05 -2.63
CA VAL A 130 -0.04 5.36 -2.89
C VAL A 130 0.28 5.98 -1.54
N VAL A 131 1.55 6.31 -1.32
CA VAL A 131 2.05 6.82 -0.05
C VAL A 131 2.67 8.19 -0.20
N LEU A 132 2.53 9.04 0.81
CA LEU A 132 3.15 10.36 0.88
C LEU A 132 3.80 10.57 2.25
N ALA A 133 5.00 11.14 2.23
CA ALA A 133 5.66 11.69 3.41
C ALA A 133 5.97 13.17 3.18
N SER A 134 5.82 13.99 4.22
CA SER A 134 6.31 15.38 4.21
C SER A 134 7.16 15.67 5.44
N GLU A 135 8.06 16.63 5.30
CA GLU A 135 8.90 17.12 6.37
C GLU A 135 9.03 18.65 6.27
N PRO A 136 9.05 19.36 7.41
CA PRO A 136 9.08 20.82 7.44
C PRO A 136 10.49 21.39 7.24
N LEU A 137 11.53 20.60 7.56
CA LEU A 137 12.93 21.02 7.58
C LEU A 137 13.87 20.01 6.90
N CYS A 138 13.81 18.74 7.31
CA CYS A 138 14.66 17.68 6.77
C CYS A 138 14.22 17.29 5.37
N LEU A 139 15.15 16.90 4.49
CA LEU A 139 14.78 16.26 3.23
C LEU A 139 14.11 14.93 3.49
N CYS A 140 13.00 14.67 2.80
CA CYS A 140 12.29 13.39 2.90
C CYS A 140 12.20 12.67 1.55
N GLY A 141 12.19 11.35 1.67
CA GLY A 141 11.87 10.42 0.61
C GLY A 141 11.03 9.29 1.19
N VAL A 142 10.15 8.73 0.37
CA VAL A 142 9.32 7.60 0.74
C VAL A 142 9.32 6.59 -0.40
N ASP A 143 9.31 5.32 -0.05
CA ASP A 143 9.14 4.25 -1.01
C ASP A 143 8.15 3.22 -0.49
N VAL A 144 7.39 2.63 -1.40
CA VAL A 144 6.55 1.47 -1.13
C VAL A 144 6.82 0.47 -2.24
N ALA A 145 7.19 -0.74 -1.86
CA ALA A 145 7.37 -1.85 -2.77
C ALA A 145 6.23 -2.84 -2.59
N ALA A 146 5.64 -3.34 -3.67
CA ALA A 146 4.59 -4.34 -3.57
C ALA A 146 5.19 -5.74 -3.36
N PRO A 147 4.55 -6.60 -2.56
CA PRO A 147 4.86 -8.02 -2.48
C PRO A 147 4.99 -8.68 -3.86
N HIS A 148 5.89 -9.66 -3.99
CA HIS A 148 6.15 -10.33 -5.28
C HIS A 148 4.88 -10.95 -5.88
N ASP A 149 4.06 -11.59 -5.04
CA ASP A 149 2.78 -12.22 -5.37
C ASP A 149 1.71 -11.23 -5.87
N ARG A 150 1.93 -9.92 -5.69
CA ARG A 150 1.05 -8.85 -6.16
C ARG A 150 1.54 -8.22 -7.48
N ARG A 151 2.67 -8.68 -8.03
CA ARG A 151 3.21 -8.16 -9.29
C ARG A 151 2.53 -8.80 -10.51
N PRO A 152 2.09 -8.03 -11.51
CA PRO A 152 1.51 -8.58 -12.73
C PRO A 152 2.53 -9.46 -13.47
N GLY A 153 2.11 -10.65 -13.88
CA GLY A 153 2.90 -11.53 -14.74
C GLY A 153 3.56 -12.72 -14.05
N GLY A 154 3.52 -12.83 -12.71
CA GLY A 154 3.78 -14.08 -11.96
C GLY A 154 5.10 -14.80 -12.24
N LYS A 155 6.06 -14.14 -12.89
CA LYS A 155 7.36 -14.76 -13.19
C LYS A 155 8.17 -14.79 -11.91
N GLU A 156 8.52 -16.00 -11.47
CA GLU A 156 9.59 -16.19 -10.51
C GLU A 156 10.86 -15.54 -11.08
N PHE A 157 11.48 -14.65 -10.31
CA PHE A 157 12.79 -14.11 -10.63
C PHE A 157 13.66 -14.16 -9.37
N ASP A 158 14.93 -14.48 -9.56
CA ASP A 158 15.89 -14.46 -8.46
C ASP A 158 16.22 -13.00 -8.13
N VAL A 159 15.82 -12.59 -6.94
CA VAL A 159 15.98 -11.22 -6.45
C VAL A 159 17.43 -10.90 -6.19
N PHE A 160 18.23 -11.88 -5.77
CA PHE A 160 19.64 -11.69 -5.48
C PHE A 160 20.42 -11.42 -6.76
N GLU A 161 20.16 -12.19 -7.82
CA GLU A 161 20.79 -11.97 -9.13
C GLU A 161 20.25 -10.69 -9.81
N THR A 162 18.93 -10.50 -9.82
CA THR A 162 18.31 -9.36 -10.53
C THR A 162 18.72 -8.00 -9.95
N PHE A 163 18.88 -7.91 -8.63
CA PHE A 163 19.23 -6.67 -7.94
C PHE A 163 20.69 -6.60 -7.51
N LYS A 164 21.54 -7.54 -7.95
CA LYS A 164 22.91 -7.71 -7.45
C LYS A 164 23.69 -6.40 -7.44
N GLU A 165 23.62 -5.64 -8.53
CA GLU A 165 24.33 -4.36 -8.71
C GLU A 165 23.68 -3.18 -7.98
N GLN A 166 22.46 -3.36 -7.48
CA GLN A 166 21.70 -2.29 -6.83
C GLN A 166 21.97 -2.19 -5.34
N LEU A 167 22.61 -3.20 -4.73
CA LEU A 167 23.04 -3.20 -3.33
C LEU A 167 24.54 -3.50 -3.24
N THR A 168 25.22 -2.87 -2.29
CA THR A 168 26.61 -3.19 -1.96
C THR A 168 26.70 -4.54 -1.25
N ASP A 169 27.90 -5.16 -1.25
CA ASP A 169 28.13 -6.41 -0.53
C ASP A 169 27.72 -6.34 0.96
N MET A 170 27.91 -5.19 1.60
CA MET A 170 27.54 -4.97 3.00
C MET A 170 26.02 -4.89 3.21
N GLU A 171 25.30 -4.28 2.26
CA GLU A 171 23.84 -4.26 2.25
C GLU A 171 23.29 -5.68 2.02
N TRP A 172 23.87 -6.44 1.07
CA TRP A 172 23.48 -7.83 0.80
C TRP A 172 23.67 -8.74 2.00
N ARG A 173 24.83 -8.70 2.66
CA ARG A 173 25.07 -9.46 3.91
C ARG A 173 24.03 -9.16 4.98
N THR A 174 23.55 -7.92 5.03
CA THR A 174 22.52 -7.51 5.99
C THR A 174 21.15 -8.10 5.61
N VAL A 175 20.78 -8.04 4.34
CA VAL A 175 19.56 -8.66 3.80
C VAL A 175 19.53 -10.16 4.10
N GLU A 176 20.63 -10.86 3.81
CA GLU A 176 20.78 -12.31 4.05
C GLU A 176 20.64 -12.64 5.54
N ARG A 177 21.32 -11.91 6.41
CA ARG A 177 21.24 -12.11 7.87
C ARG A 177 19.82 -11.94 8.39
N GLU A 178 19.09 -10.93 7.93
CA GLU A 178 17.70 -10.72 8.32
C GLU A 178 16.77 -11.80 7.76
N ALA A 179 17.02 -12.27 6.54
CA ALA A 179 16.28 -13.39 5.94
C ALA A 179 16.41 -14.66 6.79
N VAL A 180 17.63 -15.01 7.20
CA VAL A 180 17.91 -16.17 8.07
C VAL A 180 17.24 -16.00 9.44
N SER A 181 17.37 -14.82 10.06
CA SER A 181 16.73 -14.54 11.35
C SER A 181 15.20 -14.66 11.28
N ALA A 182 14.59 -14.17 10.21
CA ALA A 182 13.15 -14.27 9.98
C ALA A 182 12.70 -15.73 9.77
N MET A 183 13.49 -16.54 9.07
CA MET A 183 13.21 -17.98 8.90
C MET A 183 13.27 -18.73 10.24
N ALA A 184 14.31 -18.51 11.05
CA ALA A 184 14.44 -19.11 12.38
C ALA A 184 13.27 -18.76 13.31
N LYS A 185 12.79 -17.50 13.27
CA LYS A 185 11.60 -17.04 14.01
C LYS A 185 10.31 -17.72 13.55
N ARG A 186 10.19 -18.12 12.28
CA ARG A 186 9.03 -18.87 11.77
C ARG A 186 9.04 -20.31 12.26
N MET A 187 10.20 -20.99 12.18
CA MET A 187 10.36 -22.37 12.64
C MET A 187 10.07 -22.56 14.14
N THR A 188 10.50 -21.61 14.97
CA THR A 188 10.22 -21.60 16.43
C THR A 188 8.76 -21.31 16.77
N LYS A 189 8.03 -20.60 15.91
CA LYS A 189 6.60 -20.28 16.10
C LYS A 189 5.69 -21.46 15.73
N ASP A 190 6.07 -22.25 14.73
CA ASP A 190 5.31 -23.44 14.32
C ASP A 190 5.46 -24.60 15.29
N THR A 191 6.65 -24.75 15.92
CA THR A 191 6.87 -25.73 17.00
C THR A 191 6.10 -25.42 18.28
N GLY A 192 5.74 -24.15 18.53
CA GLY A 192 4.93 -23.72 19.68
C GLY A 192 3.42 -23.93 19.54
N LYS A 193 2.91 -24.14 18.32
CA LYS A 193 1.47 -24.32 18.06
C LYS A 193 1.00 -25.78 18.11
N ASN A 194 1.91 -26.75 18.09
CA ASN A 194 1.58 -28.18 18.02
C ASN A 194 1.48 -28.90 19.38
N LYS A 195 1.30 -28.16 20.48
CA LYS A 195 1.05 -28.74 21.81
C LYS A 195 -0.45 -28.74 22.13
N HIS A 196 -1.23 -29.54 21.43
CA HIS A 196 -2.54 -30.00 21.91
C HIS A 196 -2.47 -31.52 22.06
N MET A 197 -2.42 -31.99 23.31
CA MET A 197 -2.48 -33.41 23.65
C MET A 197 -3.87 -33.98 23.30
N PRO A 198 -3.98 -35.23 22.83
CA PRO A 198 -5.27 -35.86 22.62
C PRO A 198 -5.89 -36.23 23.97
N GLY A 199 -7.04 -35.63 24.29
CA GLY A 199 -7.87 -36.01 25.42
C GLY A 199 -8.53 -37.37 25.17
N ARG A 200 -8.44 -38.26 26.16
CA ARG A 200 -9.14 -39.54 26.24
C ARG A 200 -10.64 -39.33 26.53
N GLY A 201 -11.50 -40.11 25.90
CA GLY A 201 -12.91 -40.38 26.28
C GLY A 201 -13.56 -41.24 25.19
N ALA A 202 -13.78 -42.55 25.38
CA ALA A 202 -15.04 -43.14 25.89
C ALA A 202 -16.27 -42.53 25.16
N GLY A 203 -17.06 -43.19 24.32
CA GLY A 203 -17.50 -44.58 24.23
C GLY A 203 -19.04 -44.59 24.31
N HIS A 204 -19.75 -44.72 23.19
CA HIS A 204 -21.16 -45.19 23.06
C HIS A 204 -21.58 -45.12 21.58
N MET A 205 -21.73 -46.23 20.85
CA MET A 205 -22.95 -47.05 20.65
C MET A 205 -24.12 -46.31 19.97
N LEU A 206 -24.38 -46.69 18.71
CA LEU A 206 -25.62 -46.47 17.93
C LEU A 206 -26.76 -47.34 18.50
N PRO A 207 -28.03 -47.09 18.10
CA PRO A 207 -28.58 -47.83 16.95
C PRO A 207 -29.55 -47.04 16.04
N ALA A 208 -29.92 -47.71 14.94
CA ALA A 208 -30.67 -47.26 13.77
C ALA A 208 -32.20 -47.40 13.86
N CYS A 209 -32.94 -46.70 12.99
CA CYS A 209 -34.29 -47.03 12.46
C CYS A 209 -34.54 -46.15 11.21
N MET A 210 -34.50 -46.65 9.96
CA MET A 210 -35.53 -47.25 9.09
C MET A 210 -36.83 -46.45 8.80
N MET A 211 -36.97 -46.08 7.51
CA MET A 211 -38.15 -46.08 6.59
C MET A 211 -39.28 -45.05 6.78
N ASP A 212 -39.49 -44.13 5.82
CA ASP A 212 -40.53 -44.24 4.76
C ASP A 212 -40.74 -42.95 3.91
N GLY A 213 -40.81 -43.11 2.59
CA GLY A 213 -41.89 -42.65 1.69
C GLY A 213 -42.17 -41.17 1.36
N GLN A 214 -42.17 -40.90 0.04
CA GLN A 214 -43.05 -40.00 -0.76
C GLN A 214 -42.58 -38.56 -1.15
N ASP A 215 -42.29 -38.40 -2.44
CA ASP A 215 -42.40 -37.19 -3.30
C ASP A 215 -43.88 -36.98 -3.74
N PRO A 216 -44.36 -35.83 -4.29
CA PRO A 216 -43.63 -34.88 -5.16
C PRO A 216 -43.97 -33.36 -5.08
N MET A 217 -43.10 -32.55 -5.70
CA MET A 217 -43.36 -31.28 -6.43
C MET A 217 -43.96 -30.06 -5.69
N SER A 218 -43.11 -29.06 -5.42
CA SER A 218 -43.39 -27.66 -5.80
C SER A 218 -42.17 -26.74 -5.63
N LEU A 219 -41.72 -26.18 -6.76
CA LEU A 219 -41.39 -24.77 -7.01
C LEU A 219 -40.46 -24.00 -6.04
N PHE A 220 -39.48 -23.32 -6.67
CA PHE A 220 -38.51 -22.33 -6.14
C PHE A 220 -37.19 -22.87 -5.60
N GLY A 221 -36.22 -23.12 -6.50
CA GLY A 221 -34.79 -23.07 -6.19
C GLY A 221 -34.22 -21.70 -6.61
N ASN A 222 -33.16 -21.15 -6.03
CA ASN A 222 -32.32 -21.51 -4.89
C ASN A 222 -31.86 -20.19 -4.26
N SER A 223 -32.07 -20.01 -2.96
CA SER A 223 -31.28 -19.09 -2.15
C SER A 223 -29.96 -19.78 -1.82
N GLU A 224 -28.93 -19.50 -2.61
CA GLU A 224 -27.57 -19.82 -2.18
C GLU A 224 -27.17 -18.81 -1.10
N GLU A 225 -27.26 -19.27 0.15
CA GLU A 225 -26.49 -18.73 1.26
C GLU A 225 -25.02 -18.70 0.84
N GLU A 226 -24.53 -17.51 0.49
CA GLU A 226 -23.11 -17.25 0.25
C GLU A 226 -22.38 -17.40 1.59
N ASN A 227 -22.02 -18.64 1.89
CA ASN A 227 -21.20 -19.02 3.03
C ASN A 227 -19.89 -18.24 2.91
N GLY A 228 -19.73 -17.25 3.78
CA GLY A 228 -18.64 -16.27 3.78
C GLY A 228 -17.30 -16.91 4.08
N ASN A 229 -16.76 -17.66 3.14
CA ASN A 229 -15.38 -18.12 3.16
C ASN A 229 -14.54 -17.09 2.41
N ARG A 230 -14.23 -16.00 3.11
CA ARG A 230 -13.18 -15.05 2.68
C ARG A 230 -11.94 -15.91 2.41
N PRO A 231 -11.42 -16.01 1.17
CA PRO A 231 -10.19 -16.75 0.97
C PRO A 231 -9.11 -15.99 1.72
N THR A 232 -8.68 -16.53 2.86
CA THR A 232 -7.39 -16.20 3.45
C THR A 232 -6.37 -16.63 2.42
N THR A 233 -6.03 -15.72 1.51
CA THR A 233 -4.99 -15.95 0.53
C THR A 233 -3.71 -16.21 1.31
N ARG A 234 -3.33 -17.49 1.42
CA ARG A 234 -1.97 -17.86 1.79
C ARG A 234 -1.06 -17.07 0.84
N PRO A 235 -0.02 -16.37 1.32
CA PRO A 235 0.91 -15.73 0.40
C PRO A 235 1.55 -16.85 -0.44
N LEU A 236 1.21 -16.87 -1.73
CA LEU A 236 1.86 -17.72 -2.72
C LEU A 236 3.37 -17.42 -2.65
N ASN A 237 4.16 -18.48 -2.48
CA ASN A 237 5.62 -18.56 -2.53
C ASN A 237 6.36 -17.24 -2.77
N GLN A 238 6.55 -16.43 -1.73
CA GLN A 238 7.58 -15.39 -1.80
C GLN A 238 8.95 -16.05 -1.71
N PRO A 239 9.92 -15.68 -2.58
CA PRO A 239 11.28 -16.17 -2.46
C PRO A 239 11.81 -15.95 -1.04
N VAL A 240 12.56 -16.92 -0.53
CA VAL A 240 13.20 -16.82 0.79
C VAL A 240 14.04 -15.55 0.83
N GLY A 241 13.84 -14.72 1.86
CA GLY A 241 14.55 -13.45 2.00
C GLY A 241 13.96 -12.27 1.24
N TYR A 242 12.94 -12.45 0.38
CA TYR A 242 12.31 -11.35 -0.36
C TYR A 242 11.76 -10.25 0.56
N GLN A 243 11.15 -10.63 1.69
CA GLN A 243 10.64 -9.65 2.66
C GLN A 243 11.75 -8.82 3.31
N ALA A 244 12.92 -9.43 3.56
CA ALA A 244 14.07 -8.72 4.08
C ALA A 244 14.60 -7.76 3.01
N PHE A 245 14.84 -8.28 1.80
CA PHE A 245 15.22 -7.47 0.64
C PHE A 245 14.29 -6.28 0.45
N GLN A 246 12.98 -6.50 0.42
CA GLN A 246 11.97 -5.46 0.19
C GLN A 246 12.05 -4.33 1.23
N ARG A 247 12.31 -4.64 2.51
CA ARG A 247 12.47 -3.63 3.56
C ARG A 247 13.72 -2.79 3.35
N PHE A 248 14.86 -3.44 3.06
CA PHE A 248 16.11 -2.73 2.78
C PHE A 248 16.01 -1.90 1.51
N TRP A 249 15.41 -2.47 0.46
CA TRP A 249 15.15 -1.82 -0.80
C TRP A 249 14.36 -0.54 -0.61
N SER A 250 13.19 -0.61 0.05
CA SER A 250 12.37 0.58 0.26
C SER A 250 13.05 1.62 1.17
N ALA A 251 13.85 1.20 2.15
CA ALA A 251 14.63 2.15 2.96
C ALA A 251 15.72 2.86 2.14
N LYS A 252 16.45 2.12 1.31
CA LYS A 252 17.46 2.66 0.40
C LYS A 252 16.84 3.61 -0.62
N GLU A 253 15.77 3.20 -1.28
CA GLU A 253 15.07 4.02 -2.27
C GLU A 253 14.49 5.28 -1.65
N ALA A 254 13.95 5.21 -0.43
CA ALA A 254 13.53 6.39 0.32
C ALA A 254 14.72 7.36 0.55
N PHE A 255 15.90 6.85 0.90
CA PHE A 255 17.09 7.67 1.07
C PHE A 255 17.58 8.30 -0.25
N VAL A 256 17.64 7.52 -1.33
CA VAL A 256 17.99 8.02 -2.68
C VAL A 256 17.02 9.13 -3.09
N LYS A 257 15.70 8.88 -2.97
CA LYS A 257 14.65 9.86 -3.27
C LYS A 257 14.74 11.13 -2.43
N ALA A 258 15.20 11.03 -1.17
CA ALA A 258 15.41 12.19 -0.31
C ALA A 258 16.53 13.10 -0.85
N ARG A 259 17.63 12.51 -1.33
CA ARG A 259 18.80 13.25 -1.85
C ARG A 259 18.57 13.90 -3.22
N GLY A 260 17.60 13.41 -3.98
CA GLY A 260 17.28 13.90 -5.33
C GLY A 260 18.25 13.35 -6.36
#